data_AF-N8YNL7-F1
#
_entry.id   AF-N8YNL7-F1
#
_cell.length_a   1.000
_cell.length_b   1.000
_cell.length_c   1.000
_cell.angle_alpha   90.00
_cell.angle_beta   90.00
_cell.angle_gamma   90.00
#
_symmetry.space_group_name_H-M   'P 1'
#
loop_
_entity.id
_entity.type
_entity.pdbx_description
1 polymer ?
#
loop_
_entity_poly.entity_id
_entity_poly.type
_entity_poly.pdbx_seq_one_letter_code
_entity_poly.pdbx_strand_id
1 'polypeptide(L)' 'MALHNTLEQLLAFQYVAEELSFKKAADQLFLTPTALSHRIKKLEQQLNLQGA' A
#
# COMPACT_ATOMS: atom_id res chain seq x y z
N MET A 1 -13.66 13.44 -10.99
CA MET A 1 -13.32 12.10 -10.44
C MET A 1 -13.07 12.28 -8.95
N ALA A 2 -13.78 11.55 -8.09
CA ALA A 2 -13.53 11.59 -6.65
C ALA A 2 -12.46 10.55 -6.31
N LEU A 3 -11.38 10.95 -5.65
CA LEU A 3 -10.38 10.04 -5.12
C LEU A 3 -10.98 9.34 -3.89
N HIS A 4 -11.25 8.05 -3.99
CA HIS A 4 -11.74 7.24 -2.88
C HIS A 4 -10.64 6.31 -2.39
N ASN A 5 -9.74 6.84 -1.56
CA ASN A 5 -8.68 6.08 -0.91
C ASN A 5 -9.10 5.76 0.53
N THR A 6 -8.96 4.51 0.96
CA THR A 6 -9.25 4.14 2.34
C THR A 6 -8.07 4.46 3.25
N LEU A 7 -8.31 4.74 4.54
CA LEU A 7 -7.26 4.96 5.54
C LEU A 7 -6.24 3.81 5.57
N GLU A 8 -6.79 2.62 5.45
CA GLU A 8 -6.12 1.36 5.27
C GLU A 8 -5.07 1.33 4.12
N GLN A 9 -5.39 1.93 2.97
CA GLN A 9 -4.46 2.04 1.84
C GLN A 9 -3.36 3.07 2.10
N LEU A 10 -3.71 4.19 2.75
CA LEU A 10 -2.75 5.22 3.11
C LEU A 10 -1.76 4.74 4.17
N LEU A 11 -2.23 3.99 5.17
CA LEU A 11 -1.39 3.33 6.16
C LEU A 11 -0.45 2.32 5.50
N ALA A 12 -0.96 1.46 4.63
CA ALA A 12 -0.14 0.53 3.87
C ALA A 12 1.01 1.26 3.13
N PHE A 13 0.70 2.37 2.47
CA PHE A 13 1.69 3.17 1.75
C PHE A 13 2.73 3.79 2.70
N GLN A 14 2.30 4.38 3.81
CA GLN A 14 3.19 4.96 4.82
C GLN A 14 4.19 3.92 5.34
N TYR A 15 3.72 2.74 5.78
CA TYR A 15 4.60 1.70 6.31
C TYR A 15 5.58 1.17 5.26
N VAL A 16 5.16 1.01 4.01
CA VAL A 16 6.07 0.59 2.92
C VAL A 16 7.15 1.66 2.68
N ALA A 17 6.78 2.95 2.71
CA ALA A 17 7.71 4.05 2.51
C ALA A 17 8.70 4.20 3.68
N GLU A 18 8.27 3.96 4.93
CA GLU A 18 9.14 4.00 6.12
C GLU A 18 10.08 2.80 6.19
N GLU A 19 9.57 1.59 5.98
CA GLU A 19 10.36 0.35 6.10
C GLU A 19 11.27 0.07 4.90
N LEU A 20 11.01 0.73 3.76
CA LEU A 20 11.66 0.47 2.46
C LEU A 20 11.62 -1.01 2.06
N SER A 21 10.65 -1.77 2.60
CA SER A 21 10.54 -3.22 2.42
C SER A 21 9.10 -3.68 2.61
N PHE A 22 8.51 -4.23 1.55
CA PHE A 22 7.17 -4.82 1.60
C PHE A 22 7.05 -5.96 2.62
N LYS A 23 8.11 -6.74 2.83
CA LYS A 23 8.08 -7.83 3.82
C LYS A 23 7.96 -7.27 5.24
N LYS A 24 8.83 -6.33 5.61
CA LYS A 24 8.82 -5.73 6.95
C LYS A 24 7.53 -4.93 7.21
N ALA A 25 7.08 -4.15 6.23
CA ALA A 25 5.83 -3.42 6.32
C ALA A 25 4.61 -4.36 6.48
N ALA A 26 4.61 -5.51 5.80
CA ALA A 26 3.55 -6.50 5.93
C ALA A 26 3.53 -7.12 7.34
N ASP A 27 4.71 -7.41 7.90
CA ASP A 27 4.83 -7.92 9.28
C ASP A 27 4.26 -6.90 10.29
N GLN A 28 4.55 -5.59 10.13
CA GLN A 28 4.01 -4.53 11.01
C GLN A 28 2.48 -4.39 10.91
N LEU A 29 1.92 -4.66 9.73
CA LEU A 29 0.48 -4.54 9.46
C LEU A 29 -0.28 -5.86 9.66
N PHE A 30 0.38 -6.93 10.12
CA PHE A 30 -0.19 -8.28 10.24
C PHE A 30 -0.81 -8.79 8.93
N LEU A 31 -0.16 -8.48 7.82
CA LEU A 31 -0.56 -8.88 6.48
C LEU A 31 0.45 -9.85 5.88
N THR A 32 0.03 -10.59 4.85
CA THR A 32 0.99 -11.25 3.97
C THR A 32 1.62 -10.22 3.02
N PRO A 33 2.89 -10.39 2.59
CA PRO A 33 3.51 -9.49 1.63
C PRO A 33 2.68 -9.33 0.35
N THR A 34 2.09 -10.43 -0.13
CA THR A 34 1.19 -10.42 -1.30
C THR A 34 -0.03 -9.53 -1.08
N ALA A 35 -0.72 -9.64 0.05
CA ALA A 35 -1.89 -8.82 0.36
C ALA A 35 -1.52 -7.32 0.44
N LEU A 36 -0.37 -7.00 1.03
CA LEU A 36 0.14 -5.64 1.09
C LEU A 36 0.45 -5.09 -0.32
N SER A 37 1.15 -5.85 -1.16
CA SER A 37 1.42 -5.45 -2.56
C SER A 37 0.14 -5.21 -3.35
N HIS A 38 -0.88 -6.07 -3.21
CA HIS A 38 -2.17 -5.84 -3.86
C HIS A 38 -2.84 -4.54 -3.41
N ARG A 39 -2.73 -4.21 -2.13
CA ARG A 39 -3.33 -3.00 -1.54
C ARG A 39 -2.65 -1.72 -2.04
N ILE A 40 -1.32 -1.72 -2.14
CA ILE A 40 -0.55 -0.62 -2.75
C ILE A 40 -0.89 -0.47 -4.23
N LYS A 41 -0.87 -1.57 -4.98
CA LYS A 41 -1.22 -1.55 -6.41
C LYS A 41 -2.62 -1.00 -6.67
N LYS A 42 -3.59 -1.32 -5.81
CA LYS A 42 -4.95 -0.77 -5.91
C LYS A 42 -4.98 0.74 -5.63
N LEU A 43 -4.19 1.21 -4.66
CA LEU A 43 -4.06 2.64 -4.36
C LEU A 43 -3.46 3.39 -5.57
N GLU A 44 -2.38 2.88 -6.15
CA GLU A 44 -1.75 3.45 -7.34
C GLU A 44 -2.73 3.55 -8.51
N GLN A 45 -3.48 2.48 -8.79
CA GLN A 45 -4.53 2.47 -9.81
C GLN A 45 -5.60 3.55 -9.57
N GLN A 46 -6.03 3.75 -8.33
CA GLN A 46 -7.01 4.80 -7.99
C GLN A 46 -6.45 6.21 -8.16
N LEU A 47 -5.15 6.38 -7.97
CA LEU A 47 -4.45 7.64 -8.20
C LEU A 47 -4.06 7.85 -9.68
N ASN A 48 -4.35 6.87 -10.56
CA ASN A 48 -3.84 6.82 -11.94
C ASN A 48 -2.30 6.93 -12.00
N LEU A 49 -1.63 6.40 -10.98
CA LEU A 49 -0.19 6.27 -10.91
C LEU A 49 0.18 4.82 -11.24
N GLN A 50 1.30 4.60 -11.89
CA GLN A 50 1.93 3.28 -12.01
C GLN A 50 3.40 3.46 -11.65
N GLY A 51 3.84 2.86 -10.54
CA GLY A 51 5.23 2.99 -10.10
C GLY A 51 5.66 1.93 -9.08
N ALA A 52 6.77 1.26 -9.42
CA ALA A 52 7.56 0.25 -8.70
C ALA A 52 6.98 -1.19 -8.66
#